data_AF-A0A9P9SFK5-F1
#
_entry.id   AF-A0A9P9SFK5-F1
#
_cell.length_a   1.000
_cell.length_b   1.000
_cell.length_c   1.000
_cell.angle_alpha   90.00
_cell.angle_beta   90.00
_cell.angle_gamma   90.00
#
_symmetry.space_group_name_H-M   'P 1'
#
loop_
_entity.id
_entity.type
_entity.pdbx_description
1 polymer ?
#
loop_
_entity_poly.entity_id
_entity_poly.type
_entity_poly.pdbx_seq_one_letter_code
_entity_poly.pdbx_strand_id
1 'polypeptide(L)'
;MTSFPESPFKPPPIVQCLCQSHCVGIGKKVYDQNLVCPDCLKRHDLQQLRIWARDNTTATLLINVESSRKQVLKHNIEARGRYLCAFEDPDFEHSRWRLSDLNLRGTRLNCPDFRSGTVPAELLMMLAPPKPHCAFGTACNFRPEGQEKGPNICSWCKNMSFDALYRQSELEPDTRSLKRLIDAYMHELEHDNDERIAKGWTHLCACKDPEYRFHSWRRDFNPQDSRLCGPVRYQGQLCTRCFRKAEEQDCPWLVEFDGDRLGFPCIFENPQLRRPIDLHWRVGPVDDQGRRDPNWEKDSRRHGRCERPRHRNQLCQKCFNRMCEIRGFGRYFDTEWGTLREGSGL
;
A
#
# COMPACT_ATOMS: atom_id res chain seq x y z
N MET A 1 13.95 -33.02 -58.35
CA MET A 1 13.01 -32.30 -57.47
C MET A 1 13.26 -32.80 -56.05
N THR A 2 14.03 -32.05 -55.27
CA THR A 2 14.37 -32.39 -53.89
C THR A 2 13.37 -31.73 -52.95
N SER A 3 12.45 -32.53 -52.41
CA SER A 3 11.55 -32.12 -51.33
C SER A 3 12.35 -32.06 -50.03
N PHE A 4 12.62 -30.85 -49.55
CA PHE A 4 13.11 -30.66 -48.18
C PHE A 4 12.00 -31.05 -47.20
N PRO A 5 12.31 -31.78 -46.12
CA PRO A 5 11.34 -32.06 -45.07
C PRO A 5 10.94 -30.75 -44.40
N GLU A 6 9.65 -30.40 -44.43
CA GLU A 6 9.11 -29.27 -43.70
C GLU A 6 9.39 -29.46 -42.21
N SER A 7 10.24 -28.59 -41.66
CA SER A 7 10.50 -28.55 -40.22
C SER A 7 9.18 -28.37 -39.46
N PRO A 8 8.89 -29.18 -38.41
CA PRO A 8 7.68 -29.02 -37.60
C PRO A 8 7.64 -27.69 -36.84
N PHE A 9 8.77 -26.96 -36.80
CA PHE A 9 8.86 -25.65 -36.20
C PHE A 9 8.60 -24.56 -37.23
N LYS A 10 7.41 -23.97 -37.19
CA LYS A 10 7.15 -22.68 -37.84
C LYS A 10 8.09 -21.64 -37.22
N PRO A 11 8.86 -20.88 -38.01
CA PRO A 11 9.68 -19.81 -37.46
C PRO A 11 8.78 -18.81 -36.71
N PRO A 12 9.28 -18.17 -35.63
CA PRO A 12 8.50 -17.19 -34.90
C PRO A 12 8.07 -16.06 -35.85
N PRO A 13 6.83 -15.55 -35.73
CA PRO A 13 6.33 -14.50 -36.60
C PRO A 13 7.27 -13.28 -36.54
N ILE A 14 7.51 -12.65 -37.69
CA ILE A 14 8.30 -11.42 -37.76
C ILE A 14 7.37 -10.26 -37.39
N VAL A 15 7.75 -9.49 -36.37
CA VAL A 15 6.99 -8.31 -35.93
C VAL A 15 7.78 -7.05 -36.29
N GLN A 16 7.28 -6.31 -37.27
CA GLN A 16 7.83 -5.02 -37.67
C GLN A 16 7.26 -3.91 -36.77
N CYS A 17 8.12 -3.14 -36.12
CA CYS A 17 7.70 -2.07 -35.22
C CYS A 17 8.77 -1.02 -34.96
N LEU A 18 8.37 0.25 -34.90
CA LEU A 18 9.24 1.38 -34.56
C LEU A 18 9.70 1.37 -33.08
N CYS A 19 9.03 0.62 -32.21
CA CYS A 19 9.30 0.62 -30.77
C CYS A 19 10.61 -0.10 -30.37
N GLN A 20 11.38 -0.67 -31.31
CA GLN A 20 12.67 -1.33 -31.04
C GLN A 20 12.62 -2.30 -29.83
N SER A 21 13.51 -2.09 -28.84
CA SER A 21 13.58 -2.86 -27.58
C SER A 21 12.31 -2.75 -26.73
N HIS A 22 11.52 -1.69 -26.92
CA HIS A 22 10.23 -1.48 -26.25
C HIS A 22 9.06 -2.17 -26.97
N CYS A 23 9.29 -2.81 -28.12
CA CYS A 23 8.24 -3.54 -28.82
C CYS A 23 7.72 -4.71 -27.99
N VAL A 24 6.39 -4.84 -27.88
CA VAL A 24 5.71 -5.93 -27.13
C VAL A 24 5.10 -7.00 -28.03
N GLY A 25 5.37 -6.93 -29.33
CA GLY A 25 4.98 -7.99 -30.26
C GLY A 25 5.63 -9.33 -29.92
N ILE A 26 4.85 -10.40 -30.07
CA ILE A 26 5.34 -11.77 -29.89
C ILE A 26 6.02 -12.22 -31.19
N GLY A 27 7.29 -12.57 -31.12
CA GLY A 27 8.05 -13.10 -32.26
C GLY A 27 9.40 -12.39 -32.50
N LYS A 28 9.97 -12.56 -33.70
CA LYS A 28 11.23 -11.91 -34.08
C LYS A 28 10.97 -10.43 -34.38
N LYS A 29 11.49 -9.55 -33.54
CA LYS A 29 11.29 -8.09 -33.65
C LYS A 29 12.24 -7.52 -34.70
N VAL A 30 11.67 -6.83 -35.67
CA VAL A 30 12.41 -6.11 -36.71
C VAL A 30 12.02 -4.64 -36.61
N TYR A 31 13.02 -3.77 -36.53
CA TYR A 31 12.76 -2.34 -36.51
C TYR A 31 12.22 -1.90 -37.87
N ASP A 32 11.08 -1.21 -37.86
CA ASP A 32 10.51 -0.55 -39.01
C ASP A 32 10.02 0.83 -38.56
N GLN A 33 10.60 1.89 -39.12
CA GLN A 33 10.30 3.26 -38.73
C GLN A 33 8.87 3.69 -39.07
N ASN A 34 8.21 3.03 -40.02
CA ASN A 34 6.90 3.42 -40.55
C ASN A 34 5.73 2.63 -39.93
N LEU A 35 6.02 1.58 -39.13
CA LEU A 35 5.00 0.68 -38.59
C LEU A 35 4.98 0.67 -37.07
N VAL A 36 3.78 0.69 -36.49
CA VAL A 36 3.55 0.32 -35.09
C VAL A 36 2.80 -1.00 -35.09
N CYS A 37 3.37 -2.04 -34.48
CA CYS A 37 2.69 -3.33 -34.45
C CYS A 37 1.40 -3.26 -33.61
N PRO A 38 0.40 -4.13 -33.90
CA PRO A 38 -0.89 -4.10 -33.20
C PRO A 38 -0.76 -4.25 -31.68
N ASP A 39 0.21 -5.03 -31.21
CA ASP A 39 0.46 -5.19 -29.77
C ASP A 39 0.96 -3.90 -29.14
N CYS A 40 1.83 -3.16 -29.83
CA CYS A 40 2.30 -1.86 -29.37
C CYS A 40 1.17 -0.83 -29.37
N LEU A 41 0.35 -0.75 -30.42
CA LEU A 41 -0.80 0.16 -30.49
C LEU A 41 -1.79 -0.08 -29.34
N LYS A 42 -2.05 -1.36 -29.02
CA LYS A 42 -2.98 -1.73 -27.96
C LYS A 42 -2.43 -1.49 -26.56
N ARG A 43 -1.14 -1.77 -26.35
CA ARG A 43 -0.56 -1.90 -24.99
C ARG A 43 0.30 -0.72 -24.56
N HIS A 44 0.79 0.12 -25.47
CA HIS A 44 1.53 1.33 -25.10
C HIS A 44 0.57 2.51 -24.96
N ASP A 45 0.96 3.46 -24.13
CA ASP A 45 0.32 4.77 -24.11
C ASP A 45 0.54 5.48 -25.46
N LEU A 46 -0.50 6.12 -25.97
CA LEU A 46 -0.46 6.72 -27.31
C LEU A 46 0.47 7.94 -27.36
N GLN A 47 0.62 8.68 -26.26
CA GLN A 47 1.58 9.78 -26.17
C GLN A 47 3.01 9.25 -26.22
N GLN A 48 3.28 8.12 -25.54
CA GLN A 48 4.58 7.46 -25.62
C GLN A 48 4.91 6.98 -27.04
N LEU A 49 3.91 6.42 -27.74
CA LEU A 49 4.06 6.04 -29.15
C LEU A 49 4.32 7.25 -30.05
N ARG A 50 3.67 8.39 -29.82
CA ARG A 50 3.92 9.65 -30.56
C ARG A 50 5.35 10.15 -30.33
N ILE A 51 5.86 10.07 -29.09
CA ILE A 51 7.25 10.42 -28.77
C ILE A 51 8.23 9.52 -29.52
N TRP A 52 7.97 8.22 -29.60
CA TRP A 52 8.82 7.29 -30.35
C TRP A 52 8.69 7.44 -31.87
N ALA A 53 7.52 7.87 -32.37
CA ALA A 53 7.31 8.11 -33.79
C ALA A 53 8.12 9.30 -34.33
N ARG A 54 8.60 10.23 -33.47
CA ARG A 54 9.51 11.36 -33.81
C ARG A 54 9.22 11.96 -35.20
N ASP A 55 8.00 12.46 -35.37
CA ASP A 55 7.52 13.12 -36.60
C ASP A 55 7.28 12.22 -37.83
N ASN A 56 7.31 10.89 -37.67
CA ASN A 56 6.88 9.97 -38.72
C ASN A 56 5.36 10.09 -38.94
N THR A 57 4.97 10.64 -40.10
CA THR A 57 3.57 10.90 -40.46
C THR A 57 2.74 9.61 -40.55
N THR A 58 3.31 8.53 -41.09
CA THR A 58 2.65 7.23 -41.23
C THR A 58 2.36 6.59 -39.88
N ALA A 59 3.36 6.55 -39.00
CA ALA A 59 3.19 6.02 -37.64
C ALA A 59 2.22 6.88 -36.81
N THR A 60 2.30 8.21 -36.96
CA THR A 60 1.40 9.15 -36.29
C THR A 60 -0.05 8.96 -36.74
N LEU A 61 -0.29 8.71 -38.04
CA LEU A 61 -1.62 8.40 -38.56
C LEU A 61 -2.20 7.13 -37.91
N LEU A 62 -1.41 6.06 -37.81
CA LEU A 62 -1.83 4.81 -37.16
C LEU A 62 -2.18 5.03 -35.67
N ILE A 63 -1.38 5.83 -34.96
CA ILE A 63 -1.63 6.17 -33.56
C ILE A 63 -2.92 6.98 -33.41
N ASN A 64 -3.18 7.92 -34.32
CA ASN A 64 -4.39 8.73 -34.29
C ASN A 64 -5.65 7.91 -34.61
N VAL A 65 -5.58 6.94 -35.52
CA VAL A 65 -6.67 5.99 -35.77
C VAL A 65 -7.00 5.20 -34.50
N GLU A 66 -5.99 4.71 -33.78
CA GLU A 66 -6.18 4.00 -32.52
C GLU A 66 -6.73 4.92 -31.41
N SER A 67 -6.31 6.18 -31.38
CA SER A 67 -6.85 7.21 -30.48
C SER A 67 -8.35 7.40 -30.67
N SER A 68 -8.78 7.57 -31.92
CA SER A 68 -10.20 7.70 -32.28
C SER A 68 -10.99 6.44 -31.89
N ARG A 69 -10.41 5.25 -32.10
CA ARG A 69 -11.04 3.98 -31.70
C ARG A 69 -11.24 3.90 -30.18
N LYS A 70 -10.27 4.36 -29.39
CA LYS A 70 -10.37 4.41 -27.91
C LYS A 70 -11.41 5.42 -27.45
N GLN A 71 -11.54 6.58 -28.11
CA GLN A 71 -12.58 7.56 -27.83
C GLN A 71 -13.99 7.01 -28.07
N VAL A 72 -14.20 6.27 -29.17
CA VAL A 72 -15.48 5.58 -29.44
C VAL A 72 -15.77 4.51 -28.38
N LEU A 73 -14.75 3.74 -27.98
CA LEU A 73 -14.90 2.73 -26.92
C LEU A 73 -15.31 3.36 -25.59
N LYS A 74 -14.68 4.47 -25.19
CA LYS A 74 -15.04 5.25 -24.00
C LYS A 74 -16.51 5.66 -24.04
N HIS A 75 -16.93 6.32 -25.12
CA HIS A 75 -18.31 6.78 -25.27
C HIS A 75 -19.33 5.63 -25.12
N ASN A 76 -19.04 4.47 -25.72
CA ASN A 76 -19.91 3.29 -25.61
C ASN A 76 -19.97 2.70 -24.19
N ILE A 77 -18.88 2.82 -23.41
CA ILE A 77 -18.82 2.35 -22.02
C ILE A 77 -19.58 3.33 -21.11
N GLU A 78 -19.37 4.63 -21.30
CA GLU A 78 -20.01 5.71 -20.53
C GLU A 78 -21.51 5.82 -20.80
N ALA A 79 -21.95 5.59 -22.03
CA ALA A 79 -23.37 5.49 -22.38
C ALA A 79 -24.11 4.38 -21.60
N ARG A 80 -23.38 3.44 -21.01
CA ARG A 80 -23.91 2.34 -20.17
C ARG A 80 -23.70 2.57 -18.68
N GLY A 81 -23.36 3.80 -18.26
CA GLY A 81 -23.13 4.16 -16.86
C GLY A 81 -21.85 3.54 -16.27
N ARG A 82 -20.90 3.14 -17.12
CA ARG A 82 -19.59 2.59 -16.71
C ARG A 82 -18.50 3.56 -17.11
N TYR A 83 -17.36 3.50 -16.44
CA TYR A 83 -16.23 4.40 -16.73
C TYR A 83 -14.96 3.59 -16.93
N LEU A 84 -14.10 4.05 -17.85
CA LEU A 84 -12.78 3.46 -18.05
C LEU A 84 -11.89 3.78 -16.85
N CYS A 85 -10.92 2.90 -16.56
CA CYS A 85 -9.92 3.25 -15.57
C CYS A 85 -9.09 4.45 -16.06
N ALA A 86 -8.58 5.28 -15.14
CA ALA A 86 -7.80 6.46 -15.50
C ALA A 86 -6.57 6.16 -16.37
N PHE A 87 -6.12 4.90 -16.49
CA PHE A 87 -5.03 4.50 -17.39
C PHE A 87 -5.46 4.02 -18.78
N GLU A 88 -6.76 3.81 -19.01
CA GLU A 88 -7.33 3.40 -20.30
C GLU A 88 -8.21 4.49 -20.90
N ASP A 89 -8.67 5.42 -20.06
CA ASP A 89 -9.46 6.56 -20.47
C ASP A 89 -8.61 7.55 -21.29
N PRO A 90 -8.96 7.81 -22.57
CA PRO A 90 -8.19 8.71 -23.42
C PRO A 90 -8.17 10.16 -22.94
N ASP A 91 -9.09 10.61 -22.07
CA ASP A 91 -9.09 12.00 -21.54
C ASP A 91 -7.85 12.31 -20.69
N PHE A 92 -7.27 11.29 -20.07
CA PHE A 92 -6.09 11.45 -19.23
C PHE A 92 -4.78 11.36 -20.02
N GLU A 93 -4.82 11.31 -21.36
CA GLU A 93 -3.62 11.12 -22.20
C GLU A 93 -2.51 12.15 -21.96
N HIS A 94 -2.84 13.38 -21.54
CA HIS A 94 -1.86 14.43 -21.27
C HIS A 94 -1.42 14.52 -19.80
N SER A 95 -1.86 13.60 -18.96
CA SER A 95 -1.54 13.64 -17.52
C SER A 95 -0.08 13.29 -17.27
N ARG A 96 0.63 14.12 -16.48
CA ARG A 96 2.07 13.97 -16.21
C ARG A 96 2.47 12.60 -15.64
N TRP A 97 1.59 11.94 -14.88
CA TRP A 97 1.83 10.61 -14.31
C TRP A 97 1.73 9.47 -15.34
N ARG A 98 1.24 9.72 -16.57
CA ARG A 98 1.29 8.76 -17.68
C ARG A 98 2.60 8.76 -18.44
N LEU A 99 3.31 9.89 -18.45
CA LEU A 99 4.58 10.08 -19.17
C LEU A 99 5.79 9.37 -18.51
N SER A 100 5.65 8.99 -17.24
CA SER A 100 6.73 8.46 -16.41
C SER A 100 6.34 7.09 -15.86
N ASP A 101 6.46 6.06 -16.69
CA ASP A 101 6.71 4.68 -16.25
C ASP A 101 5.68 3.98 -15.32
N LEU A 102 4.43 4.43 -15.25
CA LEU A 102 3.33 3.60 -14.75
C LEU A 102 2.76 2.67 -15.84
N ASN A 103 3.64 2.12 -16.68
CA ASN A 103 3.32 0.97 -17.51
C ASN A 103 3.15 -0.25 -16.58
N LEU A 104 1.95 -0.38 -15.97
CA LEU A 104 1.50 -1.48 -15.08
C LEU A 104 1.43 -2.85 -15.80
N ARG A 105 2.44 -3.19 -16.59
CA ARG A 105 2.47 -4.31 -17.55
C ARG A 105 2.70 -5.68 -16.92
N GLY A 106 2.83 -5.76 -15.60
CA GLY A 106 2.83 -7.03 -14.86
C GLY A 106 1.45 -7.49 -14.38
N THR A 107 0.44 -6.61 -14.34
CA THR A 107 -0.83 -6.87 -13.62
C THR A 107 -2.08 -6.82 -14.49
N ARG A 108 -1.95 -6.61 -15.81
CA ARG A 108 -3.10 -6.56 -16.73
C ARG A 108 -3.32 -7.87 -17.47
N LEU A 109 -3.80 -8.88 -16.75
CA LEU A 109 -4.68 -9.89 -17.35
C LEU A 109 -6.09 -9.33 -17.23
N ASN A 110 -6.60 -8.74 -18.32
CA ASN A 110 -7.97 -8.22 -18.46
C ASN A 110 -8.49 -7.44 -17.23
N CYS A 111 -8.47 -6.10 -17.25
CA CYS A 111 -9.30 -5.34 -16.31
C CYS A 111 -10.75 -5.84 -16.48
N PRO A 112 -11.32 -6.58 -15.51
CA PRO A 112 -12.67 -7.08 -15.69
C PRO A 112 -13.59 -5.87 -15.57
N ASP A 113 -14.43 -5.66 -16.57
CA ASP A 113 -15.67 -4.92 -16.37
C ASP A 113 -16.33 -5.51 -15.11
N PHE A 114 -16.42 -4.73 -14.04
CA PHE A 114 -17.12 -5.17 -12.84
C PHE A 114 -18.58 -5.47 -13.20
N ARG A 115 -18.90 -6.76 -13.30
CA ARG A 115 -20.26 -7.28 -13.24
C ARG A 115 -20.34 -8.29 -12.12
N SER A 116 -21.28 -8.07 -11.20
CA SER A 116 -21.77 -9.13 -10.33
C SER A 116 -22.36 -10.24 -11.19
N GLY A 117 -21.93 -11.47 -10.92
CA GLY A 117 -22.61 -12.69 -11.35
C GLY A 117 -22.07 -13.32 -12.63
N THR A 118 -21.67 -14.59 -12.49
CA THR A 118 -21.38 -15.62 -13.51
C THR A 118 -20.03 -15.58 -14.22
N VAL A 119 -19.22 -16.60 -13.92
CA VAL A 119 -17.96 -16.96 -14.58
C VAL A 119 -18.25 -18.04 -15.62
N PRO A 120 -17.90 -17.87 -16.90
CA PRO A 120 -17.71 -19.00 -17.80
C PRO A 120 -16.25 -19.46 -17.69
N ALA A 121 -16.10 -20.73 -17.36
CA ALA A 121 -14.85 -21.47 -17.47
C ALA A 121 -14.36 -21.50 -18.93
N GLU A 122 -13.05 -21.62 -19.10
CA GLU A 122 -12.27 -21.77 -20.35
C GLU A 122 -11.58 -20.52 -20.87
N LEU A 123 -10.37 -20.26 -20.34
CA LEU A 123 -9.30 -19.61 -21.07
C LEU A 123 -7.94 -20.08 -20.55
N LEU A 124 -7.31 -20.91 -21.40
CA LEU A 124 -5.92 -21.36 -21.46
C LEU A 124 -5.05 -21.22 -20.20
N MET A 125 -4.59 -22.38 -19.74
CA MET A 125 -3.43 -22.58 -18.88
C MET A 125 -2.20 -21.84 -19.41
N MET A 126 -1.99 -20.58 -19.01
CA MET A 126 -0.64 -20.11 -18.79
C MET A 126 -0.14 -20.91 -17.60
N LEU A 127 0.91 -21.73 -17.78
CA LEU A 127 1.62 -22.33 -16.67
C LEU A 127 1.91 -21.20 -15.68
N ALA A 128 1.27 -21.27 -14.52
CA ALA A 128 1.52 -20.32 -13.45
C ALA A 128 3.04 -20.26 -13.25
N PRO A 129 3.65 -19.07 -13.12
CA PRO A 129 5.05 -19.01 -12.70
C PRO A 129 5.21 -19.93 -11.50
N PRO A 130 6.29 -20.76 -11.44
CA PRO A 130 6.43 -21.78 -10.40
C PRO A 130 6.11 -21.12 -9.07
N LYS A 131 5.15 -21.70 -8.34
CA LYS A 131 4.69 -21.15 -7.05
C LYS A 131 5.94 -20.80 -6.27
N PRO A 132 6.16 -19.53 -5.89
CA PRO A 132 7.45 -19.13 -5.35
C PRO A 132 7.69 -19.94 -4.09
N HIS A 133 8.59 -20.92 -4.23
CA HIS A 133 9.07 -21.73 -3.14
C HIS A 133 9.66 -20.78 -2.10
N CYS A 134 9.36 -21.01 -0.83
CA CYS A 134 9.90 -20.18 0.22
C CYS A 134 11.34 -20.59 0.51
N ALA A 135 12.22 -19.64 0.82
CA ALA A 135 13.56 -19.93 1.33
C ALA A 135 13.53 -20.79 2.60
N PHE A 136 12.47 -20.68 3.39
CA PHE A 136 12.22 -21.54 4.55
C PHE A 136 11.83 -22.99 4.18
N GLY A 137 11.60 -23.31 2.91
CA GLY A 137 11.25 -24.67 2.47
C GLY A 137 10.13 -25.30 3.29
N THR A 138 10.42 -26.45 3.90
CA THR A 138 9.50 -27.20 4.78
C THR A 138 9.15 -26.49 6.08
N ALA A 139 9.97 -25.53 6.55
CA ALA A 139 9.63 -24.71 7.70
C ALA A 139 8.56 -23.65 7.39
N CYS A 140 8.29 -23.39 6.10
CA CYS A 140 7.25 -22.44 5.72
C CYS A 140 5.84 -22.98 6.05
N ASN A 141 5.18 -22.37 7.05
CA ASN A 141 3.82 -22.74 7.47
C ASN A 141 2.72 -22.50 6.42
N PHE A 142 3.03 -21.93 5.25
CA PHE A 142 2.06 -21.75 4.17
C PHE A 142 1.61 -23.08 3.56
N ARG A 143 2.51 -24.07 3.50
CA ARG A 143 2.23 -25.42 3.01
C ARG A 143 3.07 -26.42 3.80
N PRO A 144 2.50 -27.08 4.83
CA PRO A 144 3.23 -28.04 5.66
C PRO A 144 3.72 -29.27 4.88
N GLU A 145 3.13 -29.55 3.71
CA GLU A 145 3.56 -30.63 2.82
C GLU A 145 4.72 -30.20 1.92
N GLY A 146 5.96 -30.38 2.41
CA GLY A 146 7.12 -30.69 1.56
C GLY A 146 7.47 -29.69 0.46
N GLN A 147 7.52 -28.38 0.73
CA GLN A 147 8.02 -27.43 -0.26
C GLN A 147 9.54 -27.55 -0.45
N GLU A 148 9.99 -27.70 -1.70
CA GLU A 148 11.38 -27.43 -2.09
C GLU A 148 11.78 -26.02 -1.64
N LYS A 149 13.05 -25.84 -1.24
CA LYS A 149 13.58 -24.53 -0.86
C LYS A 149 13.66 -23.62 -2.09
N GLY A 150 13.08 -22.43 -1.96
CA GLY A 150 13.18 -21.40 -2.98
C GLY A 150 14.25 -20.36 -2.68
N PRO A 151 14.52 -19.44 -3.62
CA PRO A 151 15.56 -18.45 -3.46
C PRO A 151 15.18 -17.28 -2.52
N ASN A 152 13.88 -17.08 -2.25
CA ASN A 152 13.37 -15.88 -1.58
C ASN A 152 12.32 -16.19 -0.51
N ILE A 153 12.12 -15.26 0.42
CA ILE A 153 11.03 -15.33 1.40
C ILE A 153 9.69 -15.16 0.67
N CYS A 154 8.79 -16.14 0.79
CA CYS A 154 7.48 -16.09 0.15
C CYS A 154 6.56 -15.02 0.80
N SER A 155 5.46 -14.67 0.13
CA SER A 155 4.55 -13.61 0.62
C SER A 155 3.91 -13.94 1.99
N TRP A 156 3.69 -15.21 2.30
CA TRP A 156 3.24 -15.64 3.62
C TRP A 156 4.25 -15.33 4.72
N CYS A 157 5.50 -15.79 4.55
CA CYS A 157 6.58 -15.52 5.50
C CYS A 157 6.86 -14.01 5.57
N LYS A 158 6.78 -13.29 4.45
CA LYS A 158 6.89 -11.81 4.45
C LYS A 158 5.81 -11.15 5.30
N ASN A 159 4.69 -11.79 5.66
CA ASN A 159 3.69 -11.22 6.56
C ASN A 159 4.00 -11.41 8.06
N MET A 160 4.86 -12.37 8.41
CA MET A 160 5.31 -12.58 9.79
C MET A 160 6.06 -11.37 10.33
N SER A 161 6.20 -11.29 11.65
CA SER A 161 7.10 -10.35 12.30
C SER A 161 8.55 -10.74 12.00
N PHE A 162 9.45 -9.76 12.06
CA PHE A 162 10.89 -10.04 11.94
C PHE A 162 11.37 -10.92 13.09
N ASP A 163 10.89 -10.72 14.32
CA ASP A 163 11.19 -11.60 15.46
C ASP A 163 10.78 -13.06 15.21
N ALA A 164 9.62 -13.30 14.59
CA ALA A 164 9.18 -14.65 14.24
C ALA A 164 10.04 -15.24 13.11
N LEU A 165 10.41 -14.43 12.10
CA LEU A 165 11.30 -14.86 11.03
C LEU A 165 12.70 -15.23 11.54
N TYR A 166 13.27 -14.41 12.43
CA TYR A 166 14.58 -14.69 13.03
C TYR A 166 14.54 -15.94 13.90
N ARG A 167 13.55 -16.08 14.80
CA ARG A 167 13.38 -17.31 15.60
C ARG A 167 13.23 -18.54 14.73
N GLN A 168 12.46 -18.44 13.64
CA GLN A 168 12.29 -19.54 12.70
C GLN A 168 13.60 -19.87 11.96
N SER A 169 14.41 -18.87 11.61
CA SER A 169 15.70 -19.08 10.94
C SER A 169 16.72 -19.82 11.80
N GLU A 170 16.62 -19.69 13.13
CA GLU A 170 17.53 -20.34 14.09
C GLU A 170 17.32 -21.85 14.21
N LEU A 171 16.15 -22.34 13.77
CA LEU A 171 15.84 -23.76 13.75
C LEU A 171 16.33 -24.45 12.47
N GLU A 172 16.80 -23.69 11.48
CA GLU A 172 17.15 -24.18 10.16
C GLU A 172 18.67 -24.32 9.95
N PRO A 173 19.17 -25.38 9.27
CA PRO A 173 20.60 -25.59 9.02
C PRO A 173 21.31 -24.45 8.29
N ASP A 174 20.57 -23.70 7.46
CA ASP A 174 21.04 -22.56 6.66
C ASP A 174 20.74 -21.20 7.30
N THR A 175 20.72 -21.14 8.64
CA THR A 175 20.41 -19.94 9.44
C THR A 175 21.05 -18.67 8.89
N ARG A 176 22.36 -18.70 8.56
CA ARG A 176 23.09 -17.51 8.08
C ARG A 176 22.54 -16.98 6.76
N SER A 177 22.17 -17.87 5.84
CA SER A 177 21.58 -17.48 4.56
C SER A 177 20.18 -16.92 4.73
N LEU A 178 19.37 -17.54 5.61
CA LEU A 178 18.03 -17.05 5.93
C LEU A 178 18.07 -15.68 6.61
N LYS A 179 18.95 -15.47 7.60
CA LYS A 179 19.14 -14.17 8.26
C LYS A 179 19.47 -13.07 7.25
N ARG A 180 20.36 -13.33 6.28
CA ARG A 180 20.65 -12.37 5.19
C ARG A 180 19.43 -12.03 4.32
N LEU A 181 18.57 -13.01 4.02
CA LEU A 181 17.34 -12.74 3.27
C LEU A 181 16.33 -11.92 4.10
N ILE A 182 16.28 -12.15 5.41
CA ILE A 182 15.43 -11.39 6.33
C ILE A 182 15.95 -9.94 6.43
N ASP A 183 17.27 -9.75 6.59
CA ASP A 183 17.93 -8.44 6.59
C ASP A 183 17.68 -7.68 5.29
N ALA A 184 17.85 -8.35 4.13
CA ALA A 184 17.59 -7.74 2.83
C ALA A 184 16.12 -7.29 2.70
N TYR A 185 15.18 -8.12 3.14
CA TYR A 185 13.76 -7.76 3.15
C TYR A 185 13.47 -6.59 4.11
N MET A 186 14.16 -6.52 5.25
CA MET A 186 14.03 -5.38 6.17
C MET A 186 14.51 -4.08 5.52
N HIS A 187 15.67 -4.11 4.87
CA HIS A 187 16.19 -2.95 4.15
C HIS A 187 15.30 -2.53 2.97
N GLU A 188 14.67 -3.48 2.26
CA GLU A 188 13.65 -3.17 1.25
C GLU A 188 12.49 -2.35 1.86
N LEU A 189 12.01 -2.72 3.04
CA LEU A 189 10.92 -2.02 3.73
C LEU A 189 11.35 -0.65 4.29
N GLU A 190 12.58 -0.54 4.82
CA GLU A 190 13.17 0.74 5.24
C GLU A 190 13.25 1.70 4.06
N HIS A 191 13.74 1.24 2.91
CA HIS A 191 13.83 2.06 1.70
C HIS A 191 12.45 2.48 1.17
N ASP A 192 11.48 1.56 1.08
CA ASP A 192 10.11 1.89 0.63
C ASP A 192 9.44 2.89 1.60
N ASN A 193 9.67 2.75 2.92
CA ASN A 193 9.13 3.69 3.90
C ASN A 193 9.72 5.09 3.74
N ASP A 194 11.04 5.20 3.63
CA ASP A 194 11.74 6.48 3.46
C ASP A 194 11.31 7.17 2.15
N GLU A 195 11.20 6.41 1.07
CA GLU A 195 10.74 6.92 -0.22
C GLU A 195 9.29 7.43 -0.15
N ARG A 196 8.40 6.68 0.52
CA ARG A 196 7.01 7.10 0.74
C ARG A 196 6.92 8.39 1.54
N ILE A 197 7.68 8.51 2.62
CA ILE A 197 7.72 9.72 3.45
C ILE A 197 8.24 10.90 2.62
N ALA A 198 9.37 10.74 1.93
CA ALA A 198 9.99 11.80 1.13
C ALA A 198 9.07 12.30 0.01
N LYS A 199 8.29 11.40 -0.61
CA LYS A 199 7.38 11.73 -1.71
C LYS A 199 5.95 12.07 -1.27
N GLY A 200 5.67 12.03 0.03
CA GLY A 200 4.32 12.27 0.57
C GLY A 200 3.29 11.24 0.08
N TRP A 201 3.73 10.02 -0.20
CA TRP A 201 2.85 8.91 -0.59
C TRP A 201 2.10 8.34 0.62
N THR A 202 1.19 7.41 0.33
CA THR A 202 0.56 6.62 1.39
C THR A 202 1.59 5.81 2.17
N HIS A 203 1.36 5.69 3.47
CA HIS A 203 2.28 5.02 4.39
C HIS A 203 2.17 3.49 4.29
N LEU A 204 3.17 2.81 4.83
CA LEU A 204 3.09 1.38 5.06
C LEU A 204 2.08 1.07 6.17
N CYS A 205 1.40 -0.07 6.05
CA CYS A 205 0.66 -0.65 7.15
C CYS A 205 1.59 -0.79 8.37
N ALA A 206 1.10 -0.48 9.57
CA ALA A 206 1.88 -0.58 10.81
C ALA A 206 2.52 -1.97 11.01
N CYS A 207 1.92 -3.05 10.47
CA CYS A 207 2.52 -4.39 10.48
C CYS A 207 3.80 -4.54 9.62
N LYS A 208 4.08 -3.59 8.75
CA LYS A 208 5.22 -3.57 7.80
C LYS A 208 6.08 -2.33 7.93
N ASP A 209 5.60 -1.32 8.63
CA ASP A 209 6.35 -0.12 8.96
C ASP A 209 7.55 -0.48 9.88
N PRO A 210 8.79 -0.17 9.45
CA PRO A 210 9.99 -0.41 10.24
C PRO A 210 9.98 0.23 11.62
N GLU A 211 9.27 1.34 11.82
CA GLU A 211 9.18 2.05 13.10
C GLU A 211 8.61 1.14 14.21
N TYR A 212 7.60 0.33 13.87
CA TYR A 212 6.92 -0.52 14.84
C TYR A 212 7.51 -1.93 14.97
N ARG A 213 8.65 -2.21 14.33
CA ARG A 213 9.19 -3.58 14.24
C ARG A 213 9.47 -4.23 15.60
N PHE A 214 9.86 -3.44 16.59
CA PHE A 214 10.20 -3.91 17.94
C PHE A 214 9.08 -3.70 18.96
N HIS A 215 7.92 -3.20 18.52
CA HIS A 215 6.78 -3.05 19.43
C HIS A 215 6.28 -4.44 19.86
N SER A 216 5.93 -4.57 21.13
CA SER A 216 5.47 -5.84 21.72
C SER A 216 4.28 -6.43 20.97
N TRP A 217 3.32 -5.58 20.56
CA TRP A 217 2.14 -6.00 19.80
C TRP A 217 2.48 -6.62 18.44
N ARG A 218 3.64 -6.26 17.87
CA ARG A 218 4.08 -6.76 16.56
C ARG A 218 4.75 -8.12 16.63
N ARG A 219 5.38 -8.45 17.76
CA ARG A 219 6.33 -9.56 17.94
C ARG A 219 5.81 -10.91 17.44
N ASP A 220 4.54 -11.22 17.64
CA ASP A 220 3.96 -12.53 17.31
C ASP A 220 2.81 -12.46 16.29
N PHE A 221 2.42 -11.26 15.85
CA PHE A 221 1.29 -11.14 14.93
C PHE A 221 1.62 -11.72 13.55
N ASN A 222 0.76 -12.64 13.09
CA ASN A 222 0.75 -13.16 11.74
C ASN A 222 -0.71 -13.18 11.24
N PRO A 223 -1.05 -12.47 10.14
CA PRO A 223 -2.41 -12.47 9.60
C PRO A 223 -2.88 -13.82 9.04
N GLN A 224 -1.99 -14.83 9.00
CA GLN A 224 -2.27 -16.18 8.50
C GLN A 224 -2.90 -16.18 7.10
N ASP A 225 -2.41 -15.30 6.22
CA ASP A 225 -2.70 -15.36 4.79
C ASP A 225 -1.52 -14.84 3.96
N SER A 226 -1.51 -15.14 2.66
CA SER A 226 -0.41 -14.81 1.74
C SER A 226 -0.59 -13.48 1.00
N ARG A 227 -1.68 -12.74 1.25
CA ARG A 227 -1.92 -11.43 0.62
C ARG A 227 -0.95 -10.41 1.20
N LEU A 228 -0.54 -9.44 0.40
CA LEU A 228 0.35 -8.37 0.88
C LEU A 228 -0.43 -7.34 1.71
N CYS A 229 0.28 -6.54 2.50
CA CYS A 229 -0.32 -5.41 3.18
C CYS A 229 -0.71 -4.32 2.17
N GLY A 230 -1.87 -3.69 2.39
CA GLY A 230 -2.26 -2.51 1.63
C GLY A 230 -1.59 -1.24 2.19
N PRO A 231 -1.49 -0.18 1.38
CA PRO A 231 -1.06 1.13 1.87
C PRO A 231 -2.11 1.73 2.82
N VAL A 232 -1.68 2.65 3.68
CA VAL A 232 -2.55 3.32 4.64
C VAL A 232 -2.41 4.83 4.57
N ARG A 233 -3.43 5.54 5.08
CA ARG A 233 -3.50 7.01 4.98
C ARG A 233 -2.66 7.69 6.05
N TYR A 234 -2.55 7.08 7.22
CA TYR A 234 -1.86 7.65 8.36
C TYR A 234 -0.76 6.71 8.86
N GLN A 235 0.37 7.27 9.28
CA GLN A 235 1.39 6.55 10.03
C GLN A 235 0.79 5.92 11.30
N GLY A 236 1.23 4.71 11.64
CA GLY A 236 0.68 3.91 12.74
C GLY A 236 -0.65 3.22 12.45
N GLN A 237 -1.16 3.27 11.21
CA GLN A 237 -2.43 2.63 10.84
C GLN A 237 -2.23 1.20 10.32
N LEU A 238 -3.06 0.27 10.75
CA LEU A 238 -3.21 -1.06 10.15
C LEU A 238 -4.04 -0.95 8.88
N CYS A 239 -3.61 -1.60 7.80
CA CYS A 239 -4.48 -1.74 6.63
C CYS A 239 -5.73 -2.56 6.99
N THR A 240 -6.84 -2.34 6.28
CA THR A 240 -8.13 -3.00 6.54
C THR A 240 -8.01 -4.53 6.68
N ARG A 241 -7.13 -5.15 5.88
CA ARG A 241 -6.86 -6.59 5.98
C ARG A 241 -6.23 -6.94 7.33
N CYS A 242 -5.17 -6.26 7.73
CA CYS A 242 -4.44 -6.59 8.96
C CYS A 242 -5.28 -6.30 10.20
N PHE A 243 -6.04 -5.19 10.18
CA PHE A 243 -6.99 -4.88 11.25
C PHE A 243 -8.03 -5.99 11.41
N ARG A 244 -8.74 -6.35 10.33
CA ARG A 244 -9.72 -7.44 10.38
C ARG A 244 -9.11 -8.78 10.82
N LYS A 245 -7.88 -9.09 10.38
CA LYS A 245 -7.18 -10.31 10.81
C LYS A 245 -6.81 -10.29 12.28
N ALA A 246 -6.47 -9.14 12.83
CA ALA A 246 -6.22 -9.01 14.26
C ALA A 246 -7.52 -9.16 15.06
N GLU A 247 -8.66 -8.64 14.56
CA GLU A 247 -9.98 -8.85 15.16
C GLU A 247 -10.40 -10.33 15.11
N GLU A 248 -10.27 -10.98 13.94
CA GLU A 248 -10.59 -12.41 13.75
C GLU A 248 -9.76 -13.33 14.68
N GLN A 249 -8.54 -12.90 15.04
CA GLN A 249 -7.63 -13.64 15.92
C GLN A 249 -7.75 -13.24 17.40
N ASP A 250 -8.68 -12.36 17.75
CA ASP A 250 -8.87 -11.82 19.11
C ASP A 250 -7.56 -11.31 19.73
N CYS A 251 -6.82 -10.52 18.96
CA CYS A 251 -5.51 -10.02 19.36
C CYS A 251 -5.63 -9.04 20.55
N PRO A 252 -5.10 -9.36 21.75
CA PRO A 252 -5.32 -8.55 22.94
C PRO A 252 -4.67 -7.17 22.87
N TRP A 253 -3.64 -7.02 22.04
CA TRP A 253 -2.94 -5.75 21.83
C TRP A 253 -3.73 -4.73 20.99
N LEU A 254 -4.84 -5.14 20.36
CA LEU A 254 -5.72 -4.20 19.65
C LEU A 254 -6.31 -3.13 20.57
N VAL A 255 -6.32 -3.35 21.89
CA VAL A 255 -6.71 -2.34 22.88
C VAL A 255 -5.81 -1.09 22.87
N GLU A 256 -4.62 -1.17 22.27
CA GLU A 256 -3.73 0.00 22.08
C GLU A 256 -4.08 0.81 20.82
N PHE A 257 -5.08 0.39 20.04
CA PHE A 257 -5.52 1.02 18.81
C PHE A 257 -6.89 1.70 18.98
N ASP A 258 -7.05 2.87 18.36
CA ASP A 258 -8.32 3.55 18.17
C ASP A 258 -8.82 3.25 16.76
N GLY A 259 -9.71 2.25 16.66
CA GLY A 259 -10.03 1.61 15.39
C GLY A 259 -8.79 0.93 14.82
N ASP A 260 -8.41 1.28 13.59
CA ASP A 260 -7.25 0.71 12.91
C ASP A 260 -5.94 1.50 13.15
N ARG A 261 -5.95 2.55 13.98
CA ARG A 261 -4.78 3.41 14.18
C ARG A 261 -4.19 3.29 15.58
N LEU A 262 -2.87 3.08 15.63
CA LEU A 262 -2.12 2.96 16.88
C LEU A 262 -2.26 4.24 17.73
N GLY A 263 -2.53 4.05 19.01
CA GLY A 263 -2.78 5.12 19.97
C GLY A 263 -4.12 5.83 19.77
N PHE A 264 -4.49 6.64 20.75
CA PHE A 264 -5.76 7.35 20.79
C PHE A 264 -5.60 8.80 20.33
N PRO A 265 -6.68 9.51 19.98
CA PRO A 265 -6.61 10.95 19.80
C PRO A 265 -6.23 11.61 21.13
N CYS A 266 -5.32 12.59 21.09
CA CYS A 266 -5.08 13.46 22.24
C CYS A 266 -6.41 14.02 22.73
N ILE A 267 -6.61 14.09 24.05
CA ILE A 267 -7.88 14.51 24.63
C ILE A 267 -8.37 15.89 24.13
N PHE A 268 -7.45 16.82 23.84
CA PHE A 268 -7.79 18.13 23.26
C PHE A 268 -8.39 18.03 21.85
N GLU A 269 -8.02 17.02 21.09
CA GLU A 269 -8.49 16.78 19.72
C GLU A 269 -9.59 15.72 19.64
N ASN A 270 -9.86 15.00 20.73
CA ASN A 270 -10.84 13.93 20.76
C ASN A 270 -12.25 14.48 20.47
N PRO A 271 -12.89 14.12 19.34
CA PRO A 271 -14.20 14.63 18.96
C PRO A 271 -15.30 14.28 19.95
N GLN A 272 -15.18 13.14 20.64
CA GLN A 272 -16.20 12.64 21.57
C GLN A 272 -16.34 13.51 22.83
N LEU A 273 -15.27 14.24 23.17
CA LEU A 273 -15.15 15.09 24.37
C LEU A 273 -15.31 16.58 24.05
N ARG A 274 -15.91 16.91 22.89
CA ARG A 274 -16.20 18.29 22.48
C ARG A 274 -17.55 18.81 23.00
N ARG A 275 -18.33 17.99 23.70
CA ARG A 275 -19.66 18.39 24.21
C ARG A 275 -19.49 19.40 25.36
N PRO A 276 -20.28 20.48 25.42
CA PRO A 276 -20.13 21.54 26.43
C PRO A 276 -20.13 21.05 27.89
N ILE A 277 -20.90 20.00 28.19
CA ILE A 277 -20.98 19.36 29.52
C ILE A 277 -19.66 18.71 29.96
N ASP A 278 -18.80 18.35 29.01
CA ASP A 278 -17.54 17.63 29.25
C ASP A 278 -16.34 18.59 29.26
N LEU A 279 -16.53 19.92 29.16
CA LEU A 279 -15.44 20.89 28.92
C LEU A 279 -14.86 21.55 30.17
N HIS A 280 -15.27 21.19 31.39
CA HIS A 280 -14.77 21.86 32.60
C HIS A 280 -13.23 21.76 32.73
N TRP A 281 -12.64 20.61 32.39
CA TRP A 281 -11.18 20.44 32.35
C TRP A 281 -10.50 21.25 31.23
N ARG A 282 -11.22 21.60 30.16
CA ARG A 282 -10.67 22.39 29.04
C ARG A 282 -10.66 23.88 29.35
N VAL A 283 -11.65 24.34 30.10
CA VAL A 283 -11.83 25.73 30.51
C VAL A 283 -10.98 26.10 31.73
N GLY A 284 -10.65 25.12 32.57
CA GLY A 284 -9.75 25.27 33.71
C GLY A 284 -10.46 25.57 35.01
N PRO A 285 -9.71 25.57 36.12
CA PRO A 285 -10.26 25.87 37.42
C PRO A 285 -10.82 27.31 37.45
N VAL A 286 -11.97 27.45 38.10
CA VAL A 286 -12.55 28.75 38.44
C VAL A 286 -12.25 29.09 39.90
N ASP A 287 -12.02 30.37 40.18
CA ASP A 287 -11.90 30.89 41.54
C ASP A 287 -13.27 30.97 42.24
N ASP A 288 -13.26 31.36 43.52
CA ASP A 288 -14.47 31.51 44.35
C ASP A 288 -15.46 32.57 43.81
N GLN A 289 -15.02 33.38 42.85
CA GLN A 289 -15.79 34.43 42.18
C GLN A 289 -16.27 33.97 40.79
N GLY A 290 -16.04 32.71 40.43
CA GLY A 290 -16.40 32.11 39.14
C GLY A 290 -15.50 32.53 37.96
N ARG A 291 -14.36 33.18 38.22
CA ARG A 291 -13.43 33.63 37.17
C ARG A 291 -12.45 32.52 36.84
N ARG A 292 -12.22 32.32 35.54
CA ARG A 292 -11.33 31.29 34.99
C ARG A 292 -9.87 31.71 35.16
N ASP A 293 -8.99 30.74 35.39
CA ASP A 293 -7.54 30.98 35.39
C ASP A 293 -7.08 31.43 33.98
N PRO A 294 -6.60 32.67 33.81
CA PRO A 294 -6.17 33.19 32.51
C PRO A 294 -4.92 32.47 31.95
N ASN A 295 -4.22 31.70 32.78
CA ASN A 295 -3.04 30.92 32.40
C ASN A 295 -3.34 29.44 32.12
N TRP A 296 -4.60 28.99 32.23
CA TRP A 296 -4.97 27.58 32.06
C TRP A 296 -4.64 27.03 30.67
N GLU A 297 -4.78 27.85 29.63
CA GLU A 297 -4.37 27.51 28.28
C GLU A 297 -3.26 28.47 27.82
N LYS A 298 -1.98 28.09 28.00
CA LYS A 298 -0.86 28.81 27.38
C LYS A 298 -1.10 28.86 25.85
N ASP A 299 -1.30 30.06 25.31
CA ASP A 299 -1.58 30.46 23.91
C ASP A 299 -1.83 29.31 22.91
N SER A 300 -3.10 29.12 22.51
CA SER A 300 -3.54 28.16 21.50
C SER A 300 -2.88 28.34 20.12
N ARG A 301 -2.29 29.52 19.83
CA ARG A 301 -1.59 29.82 18.57
C ARG A 301 -0.15 29.29 18.51
N ARG A 302 0.41 28.82 19.63
CA ARG A 302 1.74 28.15 19.68
C ARG A 302 1.65 26.63 19.54
N HIS A 303 0.47 26.09 19.26
CA HIS A 303 0.23 24.66 19.21
C HIS A 303 0.86 24.01 17.97
N GLY A 304 1.78 23.06 18.18
CA GLY A 304 2.14 22.08 17.15
C GLY A 304 1.01 21.06 16.96
N ARG A 305 1.08 20.21 15.91
CA ARG A 305 0.08 19.14 15.75
C ARG A 305 0.13 18.17 16.95
N CYS A 306 -1.02 17.87 17.54
CA CYS A 306 -1.18 16.85 18.58
C CYS A 306 -0.67 15.50 18.10
N GLU A 307 -0.01 14.78 19.01
CA GLU A 307 0.36 13.38 18.82
C GLU A 307 -0.72 12.45 19.38
N ARG A 308 -0.57 11.15 19.15
CA ARG A 308 -1.49 10.12 19.64
C ARG A 308 -0.93 9.50 20.92
N PRO A 309 -1.55 9.71 22.09
CA PRO A 309 -1.17 9.00 23.32
C PRO A 309 -1.46 7.49 23.25
N ARG A 310 -0.85 6.74 24.16
CA ARG A 310 -1.05 5.29 24.28
C ARG A 310 -2.40 4.93 24.89
N HIS A 311 -2.93 5.75 25.79
CA HIS A 311 -4.16 5.46 26.52
C HIS A 311 -5.31 6.37 26.11
N ARG A 312 -6.53 5.83 26.22
CA ARG A 312 -7.76 6.59 25.97
C ARG A 312 -7.88 7.73 26.99
N ASN A 313 -8.39 8.87 26.55
CA ASN A 313 -8.61 10.05 27.40
C ASN A 313 -7.31 10.62 28.02
N GLN A 314 -6.18 10.40 27.35
CA GLN A 314 -4.89 10.89 27.78
C GLN A 314 -4.47 12.13 26.97
N LEU A 315 -3.66 12.99 27.58
CA LEU A 315 -2.92 14.02 26.86
C LEU A 315 -1.76 13.39 26.09
N CYS A 316 -1.51 13.85 24.85
CA CYS A 316 -0.23 13.51 24.21
C CYS A 316 0.94 14.15 24.96
N GLN A 317 2.16 13.63 24.80
CA GLN A 317 3.33 14.10 25.56
C GLN A 317 3.56 15.61 25.44
N LYS A 318 3.39 16.17 24.24
CA LYS A 318 3.49 17.63 24.00
C LYS A 318 2.46 18.42 24.80
N CYS A 319 1.22 17.95 24.84
CA CYS A 319 0.15 18.58 25.61
C CYS A 319 0.35 18.39 27.12
N PHE A 320 0.82 17.22 27.55
CA PHE A 320 1.14 16.95 28.95
C PHE A 320 2.23 17.89 29.46
N ASN A 321 3.38 17.95 28.79
CA ASN A 321 4.50 18.83 29.18
C ASN A 321 4.10 20.30 29.26
N ARG A 322 3.14 20.73 28.45
CA ARG A 322 2.61 22.11 28.49
C ARG A 322 1.74 22.37 29.73
N MET A 323 0.92 21.38 30.08
CA MET A 323 -0.17 21.52 31.04
C MET A 323 0.22 21.10 32.47
N CYS A 324 1.15 20.17 32.63
CA CYS A 324 1.44 19.54 33.92
C CYS A 324 1.94 20.51 35.00
N GLU A 325 2.55 21.62 34.60
CA GLU A 325 3.03 22.69 35.49
C GLU A 325 1.96 23.74 35.83
N ILE A 326 0.78 23.67 35.19
CA ILE A 326 -0.28 24.65 35.39
C ILE A 326 -1.01 24.36 36.71
N ARG A 327 -1.27 25.41 37.50
CA ARG A 327 -2.00 25.30 38.76
C ARG A 327 -3.37 24.66 38.53
N GLY A 328 -3.69 23.62 39.30
CA GLY A 328 -4.95 22.89 39.17
C GLY A 328 -4.95 21.77 38.13
N PHE A 329 -3.83 21.50 37.44
CA PHE A 329 -3.70 20.37 36.51
C PHE A 329 -4.13 19.04 37.15
N GLY A 330 -3.58 18.75 38.34
CA GLY A 330 -3.86 17.52 39.11
C GLY A 330 -5.33 17.33 39.51
N ARG A 331 -6.17 18.37 39.41
CA ARG A 331 -7.61 18.29 39.67
C ARG A 331 -8.34 17.49 38.60
N TYR A 332 -7.92 17.64 37.35
CA TYR A 332 -8.59 17.04 36.20
C TYR A 332 -7.78 15.88 35.62
N PHE A 333 -6.46 15.98 35.65
CA PHE A 333 -5.56 14.98 35.09
C PHE A 333 -4.76 14.30 36.19
N ASP A 334 -4.37 13.05 35.96
CA ASP A 334 -3.31 12.44 36.75
C ASP A 334 -1.96 13.10 36.43
N THR A 335 -1.09 13.20 37.42
CA THR A 335 0.19 13.92 37.32
C THR A 335 1.32 13.09 36.71
N GLU A 336 1.11 11.81 36.47
CA GLU A 336 2.14 10.87 36.02
C GLU A 336 2.07 10.67 34.50
N TRP A 337 0.85 10.53 33.97
CA TRP A 337 0.54 10.17 32.60
C TRP A 337 -0.37 11.17 31.89
N GLY A 338 -1.00 12.11 32.62
CA GLY A 338 -1.89 13.11 32.01
C GLY A 338 -3.21 12.53 31.50
N THR A 339 -3.69 11.46 32.12
CA THR A 339 -5.00 10.85 31.87
C THR A 339 -6.07 11.63 32.59
N LEU A 340 -7.19 11.90 31.91
CA LEU A 340 -8.33 12.56 32.52
C LEU A 340 -8.95 11.66 33.58
N ARG A 341 -9.11 12.21 34.79
CA ARG A 341 -9.72 11.52 35.93
C ARG A 341 -11.22 11.30 35.68
N GLU A 342 -11.72 10.14 36.11
CA GLU A 342 -13.15 9.84 36.09
C GLU A 342 -13.97 10.91 36.85
N GLY A 343 -15.11 11.32 36.28
CA GLY A 343 -15.96 12.39 36.82
C GLY A 343 -15.59 13.82 36.42
N SER A 344 -14.47 14.03 35.71
CA SER A 344 -14.09 15.35 35.18
C SER A 344 -14.62 15.65 33.77
N GLY A 345 -15.27 14.67 33.12
CA GLY A 345 -15.81 14.80 31.75
C GLY A 345 -15.87 13.45 31.01
N LEU A 346 -16.18 12.36 31.71
CA LEU A 346 -16.34 11.01 31.16
C LEU A 346 -17.75 10.47 31.40
#